data_AF-A0A1C1CPM6-F1
#
_entry.id   AF-A0A1C1CPM6-F1
#
_cell.length_a   1.000
_cell.length_b   1.000
_cell.length_c   1.000
_cell.angle_alpha   90.00
_cell.angle_beta   90.00
_cell.angle_gamma   90.00
#
_symmetry.space_group_name_H-M   'P 1'
#
loop_
_entity.id
_entity.type
_entity.pdbx_description
1 polymer ?
#
loop_
_entity_poly.entity_id
_entity_poly.type
_entity_poly.pdbx_seq_one_letter_code
_entity_poly.pdbx_strand_id
1 'polypeptide(L)'
;MIKSTQIARLDGLMLAASVDDEQVETELAEVKSQAKMIFRRLNRNSEQQASIESGQYTLHYIIQDSVCFLCICDRSYPRKLAFTYLSDLAQEFTTVYPSQQYLSATLRPYAFVEFDTFIQRTKKTYQDSRASANLDKLNDELKDVTKVMTKNIEDLLYRGDSLERMGEMSGRLREDSKKYRKAAVRINWELMLKQYGPFVGVGLIVLFFLIWRFW
;
A
#
# COMPACT_ATOMS: atom_id res chain seq x y z
N MET A 1 -13.03 -4.08 6.99
CA MET A 1 -12.47 -2.89 6.31
C MET A 1 -11.06 -3.16 5.80
N ILE A 2 -10.58 -2.37 4.84
CA ILE A 2 -9.18 -2.43 4.38
C ILE A 2 -8.29 -1.75 5.43
N LYS A 3 -7.25 -2.45 5.86
CA LYS A 3 -6.34 -2.05 6.95
C LYS A 3 -5.01 -1.54 6.44
N SER A 4 -4.39 -2.24 5.49
CA SER A 4 -3.07 -1.89 4.93
C SER A 4 -2.95 -2.33 3.48
N THR A 5 -2.05 -1.72 2.70
CA THR A 5 -1.80 -2.05 1.29
C THR A 5 -0.31 -2.03 0.99
N GLN A 6 0.15 -2.97 0.18
CA GLN A 6 1.54 -3.10 -0.22
C GLN A 6 1.60 -3.40 -1.72
N ILE A 7 2.54 -2.77 -2.41
CA ILE A 7 2.78 -2.96 -3.84
C ILE A 7 4.23 -3.39 -4.00
N ALA A 8 4.46 -4.53 -4.63
CA ALA A 8 5.79 -5.08 -4.80
C ALA A 8 5.94 -5.77 -6.15
N ARG A 9 7.15 -5.77 -6.70
CA ARG A 9 7.48 -6.61 -7.85
C ARG A 9 7.57 -8.08 -7.45
N LEU A 10 7.40 -8.96 -8.44
CA LEU A 10 7.55 -10.40 -8.24
C LEU A 10 8.97 -10.84 -7.84
N ASP A 11 9.98 -9.99 -7.95
CA ASP A 11 11.32 -10.24 -7.40
C ASP A 11 11.45 -9.88 -5.89
N GLY A 12 10.36 -9.40 -5.28
CA GLY A 12 10.30 -9.00 -3.87
C GLY A 12 10.70 -7.54 -3.61
N LEU A 13 10.99 -6.75 -4.64
CA LEU A 13 11.27 -5.32 -4.48
C LEU A 13 9.98 -4.55 -4.14
N MET A 14 9.94 -3.97 -2.93
CA MET A 14 8.83 -3.12 -2.51
C MET A 14 8.80 -1.82 -3.34
N LEU A 15 7.64 -1.50 -3.91
CA LEU A 15 7.43 -0.32 -4.76
C LEU A 15 6.79 0.83 -3.97
N ALA A 16 5.70 0.53 -3.28
CA ALA A 16 4.92 1.47 -2.46
C ALA A 16 4.15 0.70 -1.37
N ALA A 17 3.69 1.39 -0.34
CA ALA A 17 2.84 0.83 0.71
C ALA A 17 1.95 1.92 1.30
N SER A 18 0.88 1.57 2.02
CA SER A 18 0.17 2.58 2.83
C SER A 18 0.99 2.96 4.06
N VAL A 19 1.06 4.24 4.40
CA VAL A 19 1.47 4.66 5.75
C VAL A 19 0.36 4.28 6.73
N ASP A 20 0.64 3.38 7.65
CA ASP A 20 -0.31 2.98 8.69
C ASP A 20 0.07 3.60 10.05
N ASP A 21 -0.93 3.85 10.89
CA ASP A 21 -0.70 4.37 12.24
C ASP A 21 -0.02 3.32 13.13
N GLU A 22 0.65 3.77 14.20
CA GLU A 22 1.47 2.89 15.06
C GLU A 22 0.67 1.74 15.70
N GLN A 23 -0.60 1.99 16.03
CA GLN A 23 -1.52 0.95 16.53
C GLN A 23 -1.77 -0.12 15.46
N VAL A 24 -2.04 0.29 14.22
CA VAL A 24 -2.29 -0.61 13.09
C VAL A 24 -1.02 -1.39 12.73
N GLU A 25 0.15 -0.74 12.77
CA GLU A 25 1.44 -1.41 12.56
C GLU A 25 1.69 -2.51 13.59
N THR A 26 1.31 -2.28 14.84
CA THR A 26 1.47 -3.25 15.92
C THR A 26 0.46 -4.39 15.78
N GLU A 27 -0.81 -4.07 15.53
CA GLU A 27 -1.90 -5.04 15.30
C GLU A 27 -1.60 -5.96 14.10
N LEU A 28 -1.05 -5.41 13.02
CA LEU A 28 -0.80 -6.13 11.77
C LEU A 28 0.63 -6.68 11.63
N ALA A 29 1.47 -6.60 12.67
CA ALA A 29 2.89 -6.95 12.55
C ALA A 29 3.12 -8.37 11.99
N GLU A 30 2.35 -9.34 12.48
CA GLU A 30 2.41 -10.73 12.01
C GLU A 30 1.89 -10.85 10.57
N VAL A 31 0.73 -10.28 10.27
CA VAL A 31 0.08 -10.36 8.95
C VAL A 31 0.93 -9.66 7.87
N LYS A 32 1.62 -8.57 8.22
CA LYS A 32 2.58 -7.90 7.32
C LYS A 32 3.82 -8.74 7.08
N SER A 33 4.28 -9.51 8.07
CA SER A 33 5.35 -10.50 7.88
C SER A 33 4.91 -11.60 6.91
N GLN A 34 3.67 -12.08 7.04
CA GLN A 34 3.06 -13.03 6.11
C GLN A 34 2.91 -12.46 4.70
N ALA A 35 2.49 -11.20 4.54
CA ALA A 35 2.45 -10.51 3.25
C ALA A 35 3.82 -10.48 2.55
N LYS A 36 4.89 -10.17 3.29
CA LYS A 36 6.27 -10.25 2.76
C LYS A 36 6.66 -11.66 2.34
N MET A 37 6.23 -12.68 3.07
CA MET A 37 6.45 -14.08 2.67
C MET A 37 5.68 -14.45 1.40
N ILE A 38 4.43 -13.97 1.26
CA ILE A 38 3.65 -14.13 0.04
C ILE A 38 4.40 -13.53 -1.14
N PHE A 39 4.84 -12.27 -1.08
CA PHE A 39 5.61 -11.64 -2.16
C PHE A 39 6.85 -12.44 -2.57
N ARG A 40 7.55 -13.06 -1.61
CA ARG A 40 8.73 -13.91 -1.90
C ARG A 40 8.39 -15.25 -2.55
N ARG A 41 7.16 -15.74 -2.37
CA ARG A 41 6.68 -17.02 -2.94
C ARG A 41 6.06 -16.82 -4.32
N LEU A 42 5.46 -15.66 -4.57
CA LEU A 42 4.86 -15.34 -5.86
C LEU A 42 5.92 -15.33 -6.96
N ASN A 43 5.52 -15.86 -8.11
CA ASN A 43 6.33 -15.94 -9.31
C ASN A 43 5.40 -15.88 -10.54
N ARG A 44 5.97 -15.92 -11.74
CA ARG A 44 5.21 -15.81 -13.00
C ARG A 44 4.15 -16.90 -13.20
N ASN A 45 4.27 -18.05 -12.53
CA ASN A 45 3.34 -19.17 -12.60
C ASN A 45 2.32 -19.16 -11.45
N SER A 46 2.36 -18.17 -10.57
CA SER A 46 1.37 -18.03 -9.50
C SER A 46 0.03 -17.57 -10.05
N GLU A 47 -1.05 -17.89 -9.34
CA GLU A 47 -2.39 -17.39 -9.67
C GLU A 47 -2.38 -15.87 -9.76
N GLN A 48 -2.94 -15.31 -10.83
CA GLN A 48 -2.96 -13.86 -11.07
C GLN A 48 -3.77 -13.11 -10.01
N GLN A 49 -4.69 -13.79 -9.34
CA GLN A 49 -5.47 -13.24 -8.24
C GLN A 49 -5.78 -14.36 -7.23
N ALA A 50 -5.59 -14.10 -5.94
CA ALA A 50 -5.99 -15.04 -4.89
C ALA A 50 -6.37 -14.32 -3.60
N SER A 51 -7.10 -15.03 -2.75
CA SER A 51 -7.40 -14.64 -1.38
C SER A 51 -6.67 -15.59 -0.43
N ILE A 52 -6.02 -15.04 0.58
CA ILE A 52 -5.24 -15.80 1.57
C ILE A 52 -5.81 -15.47 2.95
N GLU A 53 -6.41 -16.46 3.60
CA GLU A 53 -6.96 -16.29 4.95
C GLU A 53 -5.82 -16.32 5.97
N SER A 54 -5.84 -15.38 6.93
CA SER A 54 -4.89 -15.35 8.04
C SER A 54 -5.57 -14.82 9.31
N GLY A 55 -5.99 -15.76 10.18
CA GLY A 55 -6.67 -15.43 11.43
C GLY A 55 -7.92 -14.56 11.23
N GLN A 56 -7.89 -13.34 11.78
CA GLN A 56 -8.99 -12.36 11.69
C GLN A 56 -8.96 -11.52 10.40
N TYR A 57 -7.95 -11.72 9.55
CA TYR A 57 -7.75 -10.96 8.34
C TYR A 57 -7.80 -11.86 7.11
N THR A 58 -7.98 -11.22 5.97
CA THR A 58 -7.81 -11.83 4.66
C THR A 58 -6.91 -10.93 3.83
N LEU A 59 -5.91 -11.55 3.21
CA LEU A 59 -5.03 -10.88 2.28
C LEU A 59 -5.54 -11.16 0.88
N HIS A 60 -5.87 -10.12 0.13
CA HIS A 60 -6.21 -10.26 -1.28
C HIS A 60 -5.04 -9.71 -2.09
N TYR A 61 -4.71 -10.38 -3.18
CA TYR A 61 -3.72 -9.86 -4.11
C TYR A 61 -4.15 -10.03 -5.56
N ILE A 62 -3.68 -9.12 -6.40
CA ILE A 62 -3.69 -9.25 -7.87
C ILE A 62 -2.27 -9.06 -8.40
N ILE A 63 -1.94 -9.73 -9.49
CA ILE A 63 -0.69 -9.59 -10.21
C ILE A 63 -1.01 -8.98 -11.57
N GLN A 64 -0.32 -7.90 -11.90
CA GLN A 64 -0.39 -7.23 -13.19
C GLN A 64 1.01 -6.79 -13.58
N ASP A 65 1.46 -7.12 -14.80
CA ASP A 65 2.77 -6.71 -15.34
C ASP A 65 3.97 -6.98 -14.42
N SER A 66 4.00 -8.15 -13.77
CA SER A 66 5.04 -8.53 -12.78
C SER A 66 5.07 -7.66 -11.51
N VAL A 67 3.99 -6.93 -11.24
CA VAL A 67 3.74 -6.20 -9.99
C VAL A 67 2.57 -6.85 -9.28
N CYS A 68 2.76 -7.14 -8.00
CA CYS A 68 1.74 -7.64 -7.10
C CYS A 68 1.21 -6.51 -6.23
N PHE A 69 -0.11 -6.34 -6.26
CA PHE A 69 -0.86 -5.40 -5.44
C PHE A 69 -1.58 -6.23 -4.39
N LEU A 70 -1.27 -5.99 -3.11
CA LEU A 70 -1.81 -6.75 -1.99
C LEU A 70 -2.47 -5.81 -0.99
N CYS A 71 -3.66 -6.19 -0.52
CA CYS A 71 -4.33 -5.52 0.58
C CYS A 71 -4.59 -6.49 1.74
N ILE A 72 -4.51 -5.96 2.95
CA ILE A 72 -4.92 -6.65 4.18
C ILE A 72 -6.25 -6.04 4.58
N CYS A 73 -7.28 -6.87 4.73
CA CYS A 73 -8.58 -6.42 5.22
C CYS A 73 -9.11 -7.36 6.32
N ASP A 74 -10.05 -6.87 7.11
CA ASP A 74 -10.79 -7.74 8.04
C ASP A 74 -11.48 -8.87 7.26
N ARG A 75 -11.57 -10.05 7.86
CA ARG A 75 -12.20 -11.23 7.24
C ARG A 75 -13.64 -11.01 6.80
N SER A 76 -14.38 -10.13 7.49
CA SER A 76 -15.77 -9.78 7.16
C SER A 76 -15.91 -8.83 5.96
N TYR A 77 -14.80 -8.30 5.44
CA TYR A 77 -14.84 -7.33 4.35
C TYR A 77 -15.23 -8.01 3.02
N PRO A 78 -16.15 -7.44 2.23
CA PRO A 78 -16.59 -8.06 0.98
C PRO A 78 -15.43 -8.26 0.01
N ARG A 79 -15.19 -9.52 -0.37
CA ARG A 79 -14.13 -9.91 -1.32
C ARG A 79 -14.19 -9.10 -2.62
N LYS A 80 -15.39 -8.90 -3.17
CA LYS A 80 -15.60 -8.13 -4.40
C LYS A 80 -15.02 -6.72 -4.28
N LEU A 81 -15.32 -6.02 -3.17
CA LEU A 81 -14.79 -4.67 -2.92
C LEU A 81 -13.26 -4.66 -2.78
N ALA A 82 -12.67 -5.69 -2.18
CA ALA A 82 -11.21 -5.79 -2.06
C ALA A 82 -10.54 -5.91 -3.43
N PHE A 83 -11.08 -6.73 -4.33
CA PHE A 83 -10.55 -6.86 -5.69
C PHE A 83 -10.80 -5.63 -6.55
N THR A 84 -11.97 -4.97 -6.45
CA THR A 84 -12.18 -3.68 -7.12
C THR A 84 -11.14 -2.66 -6.68
N TYR A 85 -10.95 -2.52 -5.37
CA TYR A 85 -9.96 -1.63 -4.80
C TYR A 85 -8.55 -1.90 -5.36
N LEU A 86 -8.13 -3.17 -5.40
CA LEU A 86 -6.83 -3.54 -5.96
C LEU A 86 -6.73 -3.23 -7.46
N SER A 87 -7.80 -3.46 -8.22
CA SER A 87 -7.85 -3.15 -9.65
C SER A 87 -7.68 -1.65 -9.91
N ASP A 88 -8.38 -0.80 -9.16
CA ASP A 88 -8.23 0.66 -9.26
C ASP A 88 -6.80 1.10 -8.94
N LEU A 89 -6.17 0.50 -7.93
CA LEU A 89 -4.77 0.77 -7.62
C LEU A 89 -3.83 0.34 -8.73
N ALA A 90 -4.04 -0.84 -9.33
CA ALA A 90 -3.19 -1.34 -10.40
C ALA A 90 -3.31 -0.51 -11.67
N GLN A 91 -4.54 -0.14 -12.04
CA GLN A 91 -4.81 0.73 -13.18
C GLN A 91 -4.17 2.10 -12.99
N GLU A 92 -4.38 2.76 -11.85
CA GLU A 92 -3.76 4.07 -11.60
C GLU A 92 -2.23 3.96 -11.55
N PHE A 93 -1.68 2.95 -10.87
CA PHE A 93 -0.23 2.79 -10.74
C PHE A 93 0.43 2.63 -12.10
N THR A 94 -0.13 1.79 -12.98
CA THR A 94 0.39 1.55 -14.34
C THR A 94 0.13 2.72 -15.30
N THR A 95 -0.85 3.57 -15.00
CA THR A 95 -1.10 4.83 -15.73
C THR A 95 -0.11 5.92 -15.35
N VAL A 96 0.17 6.08 -14.06
CA VAL A 96 1.06 7.12 -13.53
C VAL A 96 2.53 6.78 -13.76
N TYR A 97 2.90 5.49 -13.65
CA TYR A 97 4.27 5.03 -13.78
C TYR A 97 4.42 4.08 -14.97
N PRO A 98 5.14 4.46 -16.04
CA PRO A 98 5.41 3.58 -17.17
C PRO A 98 6.22 2.34 -16.76
N SER A 99 6.04 1.25 -17.50
CA SER A 99 6.70 -0.05 -17.21
C SER A 99 8.22 0.01 -17.15
N GLN A 100 8.86 0.88 -17.95
CA GLN A 100 10.30 1.09 -17.89
C GLN A 100 10.77 1.64 -16.54
N GLN A 101 9.92 2.38 -15.83
CA GLN A 101 10.23 2.95 -14.52
C GLN A 101 10.09 1.90 -13.42
N TYR A 102 8.93 1.26 -13.31
CA TYR A 102 8.69 0.29 -12.21
C TYR A 102 9.40 -1.05 -12.43
N LEU A 103 9.73 -1.44 -13.66
CA LEU A 103 10.52 -2.65 -13.96
C LEU A 103 12.03 -2.40 -14.05
N SER A 104 12.50 -1.17 -13.83
CA SER A 104 13.94 -0.85 -13.87
C SER A 104 14.76 -1.73 -12.93
N ALA A 105 15.88 -2.27 -13.42
CA ALA A 105 16.78 -3.10 -12.62
C ALA A 105 17.53 -2.32 -11.53
N THR A 106 17.67 -0.99 -11.70
CA THR A 106 18.38 -0.10 -10.75
C THR A 106 17.42 0.58 -9.76
N LEU A 107 16.15 0.16 -9.74
CA LEU A 107 15.13 0.76 -8.90
C LEU A 107 15.42 0.49 -7.41
N ARG A 108 15.33 1.54 -6.59
CA ARG A 108 15.47 1.42 -5.13
C ARG A 108 14.15 0.98 -4.49
N PRO A 109 14.19 0.29 -3.33
CA PRO A 109 12.98 -0.01 -2.57
C PRO A 109 12.20 1.27 -2.24
N TYR A 110 10.88 1.20 -2.32
CA TYR A 110 9.96 2.30 -2.04
C TYR A 110 10.18 3.53 -2.96
N ALA A 111 10.58 3.31 -4.21
CA ALA A 111 10.77 4.39 -5.18
C ALA A 111 9.48 5.17 -5.49
N PHE A 112 8.30 4.59 -5.22
CA PHE A 112 7.00 5.15 -5.54
C PHE A 112 6.21 5.53 -4.27
N VAL A 113 6.92 6.01 -3.24
CA VAL A 113 6.33 6.47 -1.96
C VAL A 113 5.19 7.47 -2.15
N GLU A 114 5.25 8.31 -3.17
CA GLU A 114 4.23 9.33 -3.47
C GLU A 114 2.85 8.74 -3.76
N PHE A 115 2.82 7.49 -4.24
CA PHE A 115 1.58 6.76 -4.53
C PHE A 115 0.73 6.48 -3.28
N ASP A 116 1.28 6.59 -2.06
CA ASP A 116 0.52 6.52 -0.80
C ASP A 116 -0.67 7.48 -0.81
N THR A 117 -0.51 8.67 -1.38
CA THR A 117 -1.59 9.66 -1.44
C THR A 117 -2.81 9.10 -2.17
N PHE A 118 -2.59 8.38 -3.27
CA PHE A 118 -3.67 7.73 -4.00
C PHE A 118 -4.22 6.53 -3.22
N ILE A 119 -3.33 5.67 -2.69
CA ILE A 119 -3.72 4.53 -1.84
C ILE A 119 -4.66 4.96 -0.71
N GLN A 120 -4.31 6.01 0.03
CA GLN A 120 -5.09 6.49 1.17
C GLN A 120 -6.44 7.09 0.75
N ARG A 121 -6.48 7.84 -0.36
CA ARG A 121 -7.74 8.40 -0.89
C ARG A 121 -8.67 7.27 -1.33
N THR A 122 -8.17 6.33 -2.13
CA THR A 122 -8.95 5.20 -2.64
C THR A 122 -9.39 4.29 -1.49
N LYS A 123 -8.51 4.00 -0.53
CA LYS A 123 -8.84 3.24 0.69
C LYS A 123 -10.01 3.87 1.44
N LYS A 124 -10.03 5.20 1.62
CA LYS A 124 -11.16 5.90 2.27
C LYS A 124 -12.46 5.76 1.49
N THR A 125 -12.40 5.89 0.16
CA THR A 125 -13.58 5.67 -0.71
C THR A 125 -14.17 4.29 -0.49
N TYR A 126 -13.34 3.25 -0.43
CA TYR A 126 -13.78 1.86 -0.24
C TYR A 126 -14.15 1.51 1.21
N GLN A 127 -13.78 2.33 2.19
CA GLN A 127 -14.21 2.18 3.58
C GLN A 127 -15.58 2.82 3.85
N ASP A 128 -15.95 3.86 3.11
CA ASP A 128 -17.26 4.51 3.26
C ASP A 128 -18.36 3.54 2.81
N SER A 129 -19.33 3.29 3.70
CA SER A 129 -20.49 2.42 3.44
C SER A 129 -21.25 2.81 2.17
N ARG A 130 -21.11 4.05 1.69
CA ARG A 130 -21.68 4.52 0.42
C ARG A 130 -21.02 3.92 -0.82
N ALA A 131 -19.75 3.51 -0.76
CA ALA A 131 -19.13 2.79 -1.87
C ALA A 131 -19.77 1.41 -2.08
N SER A 132 -20.30 0.79 -1.01
CA SER A 132 -21.11 -0.43 -1.15
C SER A 132 -22.40 -0.19 -1.94
N ALA A 133 -23.00 0.99 -1.89
CA ALA A 133 -24.19 1.31 -2.69
C ALA A 133 -23.88 1.50 -4.20
N ASN A 134 -22.63 1.77 -4.56
CA ASN A 134 -22.17 1.82 -5.95
C ASN A 134 -21.72 0.44 -6.47
N LEU A 135 -21.79 -0.63 -5.67
CA LEU A 135 -21.42 -1.99 -6.05
C LEU A 135 -22.19 -2.52 -7.27
N ASP A 136 -23.40 -2.01 -7.48
CA ASP A 136 -24.25 -2.39 -8.62
C ASP A 136 -23.68 -1.86 -9.93
N LYS A 137 -23.01 -0.71 -9.93
CA LYS A 137 -22.29 -0.21 -11.11
C LYS A 137 -20.95 -0.92 -11.33
N LEU A 138 -20.32 -1.37 -10.24
CA LEU A 138 -19.08 -2.16 -10.27
C LEU A 138 -19.32 -3.63 -10.70
N ASN A 139 -20.56 -4.02 -10.98
CA ASN A 139 -20.91 -5.40 -11.31
C ASN A 139 -20.48 -5.82 -12.72
N ASP A 140 -20.30 -4.87 -13.63
CA ASP A 140 -19.98 -5.20 -15.03
C ASP A 140 -18.50 -5.55 -15.27
N GLU A 141 -17.57 -5.01 -14.48
CA GLU A 141 -16.13 -5.27 -14.64
C GLU A 141 -15.64 -6.48 -13.82
N LEU A 142 -16.40 -6.92 -12.81
CA LEU A 142 -15.96 -7.92 -11.82
C LEU A 142 -16.68 -9.27 -11.95
N LYS A 143 -17.00 -9.70 -13.17
CA LYS A 143 -17.83 -10.88 -13.43
C LYS A 143 -17.25 -12.22 -12.96
N ASP A 144 -16.04 -12.27 -12.37
CA ASP A 144 -15.44 -13.55 -11.98
C ASP A 144 -14.63 -13.56 -10.69
N VAL A 145 -14.95 -12.68 -9.72
CA VAL A 145 -14.34 -12.77 -8.37
C VAL A 145 -14.68 -14.10 -7.66
N THR A 146 -15.76 -14.76 -8.07
CA THR A 146 -16.21 -16.06 -7.53
C THR A 146 -15.23 -17.19 -7.82
N LYS A 147 -14.48 -17.15 -8.93
CA LYS A 147 -13.47 -18.16 -9.29
C LYS A 147 -12.11 -17.92 -8.64
N VAL A 148 -11.94 -16.84 -7.88
CA VAL A 148 -10.67 -16.54 -7.20
C VAL A 148 -10.37 -17.60 -6.16
N MET A 149 -9.22 -18.26 -6.31
CA MET A 149 -8.75 -19.26 -5.37
C MET A 149 -8.57 -18.67 -3.98
N THR A 150 -9.06 -19.40 -2.97
CA THR A 150 -8.83 -19.08 -1.57
C THR A 150 -7.87 -20.11 -0.98
N LYS A 151 -6.80 -19.65 -0.34
CA LYS A 151 -5.83 -20.49 0.36
C LYS A 151 -5.75 -20.08 1.82
N ASN A 152 -5.38 -21.02 2.68
CA ASN A 152 -5.00 -20.65 4.03
C ASN A 152 -3.52 -20.22 4.05
N ILE A 153 -3.19 -19.19 4.84
CA ILE A 153 -1.81 -18.79 5.07
C ILE A 153 -0.97 -19.94 5.63
N GLU A 154 -1.54 -20.78 6.49
CA GLU A 154 -0.82 -21.93 7.06
C GLU A 154 -0.32 -22.88 5.96
N ASP A 155 -1.14 -23.14 4.93
CA ASP A 155 -0.76 -23.98 3.78
C ASP A 155 0.41 -23.40 2.98
N LEU A 156 0.53 -22.06 2.96
CA LEU A 156 1.63 -21.35 2.31
C LEU A 156 2.90 -21.31 3.17
N LEU A 157 2.75 -21.36 4.49
CA LEU A 157 3.85 -21.25 5.45
C LEU A 157 4.48 -22.60 5.83
N TYR A 158 3.71 -23.69 5.82
CA TYR A 158 4.09 -25.01 6.36
C TYR A 158 5.22 -25.75 5.62
N ARG A 159 5.80 -25.17 4.57
CA ARG A 159 7.06 -25.65 3.97
C ARG A 159 8.28 -25.25 4.83
N GLY A 160 8.36 -25.83 6.03
CA GLY A 160 9.59 -26.20 6.76
C GLY A 160 10.55 -25.13 7.30
N ASP A 161 10.45 -23.86 6.95
CA ASP A 161 11.60 -22.93 7.14
C ASP A 161 11.21 -21.46 7.47
N SER A 162 9.94 -21.19 7.79
CA SER A 162 9.37 -19.83 7.78
C SER A 162 9.09 -19.19 9.15
N LEU A 163 8.90 -19.97 10.22
CA LEU A 163 8.56 -19.44 11.55
C LEU A 163 9.74 -18.70 12.21
N GLU A 164 10.96 -19.24 12.16
CA GLU A 164 12.15 -18.59 12.74
C GLU A 164 12.51 -17.29 11.99
N ARG A 165 12.23 -17.25 10.69
CA ARG A 165 12.42 -16.06 9.85
C ARG A 165 11.44 -14.92 10.17
N MET A 166 10.30 -15.17 10.81
CA MET A 166 9.37 -14.09 11.19
C MET A 166 9.98 -13.16 12.24
N GLY A 167 10.81 -13.69 13.14
CA GLY A 167 11.54 -12.91 14.15
C GLY A 167 12.47 -11.87 13.49
N GLU A 168 13.32 -12.30 12.56
CA GLU A 168 14.22 -11.40 11.83
C GLU A 168 13.45 -10.44 10.89
N MET A 169 12.36 -10.91 10.29
CA MET A 169 11.54 -10.11 9.38
C MET A 169 10.83 -8.97 10.13
N SER A 170 10.44 -9.17 11.39
CA SER A 170 9.83 -8.13 12.23
C SER A 170 10.77 -6.94 12.47
N GLY A 171 12.06 -7.20 12.69
CA GLY A 171 13.08 -6.16 12.86
C GLY A 171 13.25 -5.32 11.59
N ARG A 172 13.35 -5.99 10.43
CA ARG A 172 13.47 -5.32 9.12
C ARG A 172 12.20 -4.56 8.73
N LEU A 173 11.01 -5.09 9.05
CA LEU A 173 9.73 -4.39 8.88
C LEU A 173 9.72 -3.05 9.61
N ARG A 174 10.10 -3.03 10.89
CA ARG A 174 10.16 -1.80 11.66
C ARG A 174 11.15 -0.79 11.08
N GLU A 175 12.28 -1.26 10.56
CA GLU A 175 13.25 -0.37 9.90
C GLU A 175 12.74 0.17 8.55
N ASP A 176 12.16 -0.70 7.72
CA ASP A 176 11.57 -0.34 6.42
C ASP A 176 10.41 0.65 6.60
N SER A 177 9.49 0.39 7.54
CA SER A 177 8.38 1.29 7.86
C SER A 177 8.88 2.64 8.38
N LYS A 178 9.97 2.66 9.18
CA LYS A 178 10.61 3.91 9.60
C LYS A 178 11.20 4.68 8.41
N LYS A 179 11.86 4.01 7.46
CA LYS A 179 12.40 4.64 6.24
C LYS A 179 11.27 5.21 5.39
N TYR A 180 10.21 4.44 5.20
CA TYR A 180 9.01 4.85 4.47
C TYR A 180 8.34 6.06 5.10
N ARG A 181 8.08 6.02 6.42
CA ARG A 181 7.51 7.13 7.18
C ARG A 181 8.37 8.39 7.09
N LYS A 182 9.69 8.26 7.18
CA LYS A 182 10.61 9.39 7.02
C LYS A 182 10.53 10.00 5.62
N ALA A 183 10.42 9.18 4.58
CA ALA A 183 10.26 9.64 3.20
C ALA A 183 8.90 10.36 3.03
N ALA A 184 7.80 9.75 3.49
CA ALA A 184 6.47 10.33 3.43
C ALA A 184 6.36 11.67 4.19
N VAL A 185 6.91 11.75 5.40
CA VAL A 185 6.94 12.99 6.20
C VAL A 185 7.75 14.09 5.50
N ARG A 186 8.88 13.74 4.89
CA ARG A 186 9.68 14.71 4.12
C ARG A 186 8.89 15.27 2.94
N ILE A 187 8.21 14.41 2.19
CA ILE A 187 7.38 14.82 1.05
C ILE A 187 6.24 15.73 1.53
N ASN A 188 5.57 15.39 2.64
CA ASN A 188 4.54 16.25 3.21
C ASN A 188 5.10 17.61 3.63
N TRP A 189 6.31 17.65 4.20
CA TRP A 189 6.99 18.90 4.55
C TRP A 189 7.36 19.73 3.32
N GLU A 190 7.86 19.11 2.25
CA GLU A 190 8.18 19.77 0.99
C GLU A 190 6.94 20.33 0.30
N LEU A 191 5.83 19.60 0.33
CA LEU A 191 4.52 20.08 -0.17
C LEU A 191 4.02 21.27 0.64
N MET A 192 4.09 21.19 1.98
CA MET A 192 3.73 22.31 2.85
C MET A 192 4.64 23.53 2.63
N LEU A 193 5.95 23.33 2.49
CA LEU A 193 6.88 24.43 2.27
C LEU A 193 6.64 25.10 0.91
N LYS A 194 6.31 24.35 -0.15
CA LYS A 194 5.95 24.94 -1.45
C LYS A 194 4.62 25.70 -1.41
N GLN A 195 3.64 25.19 -0.67
CA GLN A 195 2.31 25.81 -0.58
C GLN A 195 2.30 27.05 0.33
N TYR A 196 2.93 26.97 1.50
CA TYR A 196 2.92 28.03 2.52
C TYR A 196 4.15 28.94 2.50
N GLY A 197 5.26 28.49 1.89
CA GLY A 197 6.52 29.23 1.82
C GLY A 197 6.39 30.65 1.27
N PRO A 198 5.66 30.87 0.15
CA PRO A 198 5.44 32.22 -0.37
C PRO A 198 4.68 33.12 0.63
N PHE A 199 3.64 32.60 1.28
CA PHE A 199 2.85 33.36 2.25
C PHE A 199 3.68 33.72 3.51
N VAL A 200 4.47 32.78 4.02
CA VAL A 200 5.39 33.01 5.14
C VAL A 200 6.46 34.03 4.75
N GLY A 201 7.03 33.92 3.55
CA GLY A 201 8.02 34.87 3.02
C GLY A 201 7.46 36.30 2.92
N VAL A 202 6.27 36.48 2.34
CA VAL A 202 5.60 37.78 2.28
C VAL A 202 5.30 38.32 3.69
N GLY A 203 4.80 37.46 4.58
CA GLY A 203 4.55 37.83 5.98
C GLY A 203 5.81 38.32 6.71
N LEU A 204 6.94 37.65 6.51
CA LEU A 204 8.24 38.05 7.08
C LEU A 204 8.76 39.35 6.48
N ILE A 205 8.59 39.57 5.17
CA ILE A 205 8.96 40.83 4.52
C ILE A 205 8.12 41.99 5.09
N VAL A 206 6.79 41.82 5.19
CA VAL A 206 5.90 42.83 5.78
C VAL A 206 6.28 43.11 7.23
N LEU A 207 6.56 42.08 8.03
CA LEU A 207 7.01 42.24 9.42
C LEU A 207 8.34 43.01 9.51
N PHE A 208 9.31 42.69 8.64
CA PHE A 208 10.59 43.38 8.57
C PHE A 208 10.42 44.86 8.24
N PHE A 209 9.58 45.19 7.25
CA PHE A 209 9.26 46.58 6.91
C PHE A 209 8.54 47.31 8.04
N LEU A 210 7.65 46.64 8.79
CA LEU A 210 6.99 47.24 9.95
C LEU A 210 7.99 47.53 11.09
N ILE A 211 8.88 46.59 11.41
CA ILE A 211 9.90 46.78 12.45
C ILE A 211 10.84 47.93 12.07
N TRP A 212 11.34 47.97 10.83
CA TRP A 212 12.21 49.04 10.36
C TRP A 212 11.49 50.39 10.22
N ARG A 213 10.16 50.40 10.04
CA ARG A 213 9.39 51.65 9.97
C ARG A 213 9.14 52.28 11.34
N PHE A 214 9.08 51.46 12.39
CA PHE A 214 8.73 51.86 13.77
C PHE A 214 9.94 51.98 14.72
N TRP A 215 11.15 51.59 14.28
CA TRP A 215 12.43 51.77 14.99
C TRP A 215 13.41 52.54 14.11
#